data_AF-A0A4P6F2G2-F1
#
_entry.id   AF-A0A4P6F2G2-F1
#
_cell.length_a   1.000
_cell.length_b   1.000
_cell.length_c   1.000
_cell.angle_alpha   90.00
_cell.angle_beta   90.00
_cell.angle_gamma   90.00
#
_symmetry.space_group_name_H-M   'P 1'
#
loop_
_entity.id
_entity.type
_entity.pdbx_description
1 polymer ?
#
loop_
_entity_poly.entity_id
_entity_poly.type
_entity_poly.pdbx_seq_one_letter_code
_entity_poly.pdbx_strand_id
1 'polypeptide(L)' 'MTARTTLDALADAATAVDHATEQLRQSRARRDHHLLRAHAAGHTRQELSEAGHLSQPGVQKILAAAGATNPALTRKPKAA' A
#
# COMPACT_ATOMS: atom_id res chain seq x y z
N MET A 1 17.88 0.38 -41.56
CA MET A 1 18.34 -0.14 -40.25
C MET A 1 17.79 0.65 -39.07
N THR A 2 17.61 1.97 -39.17
CA THR A 2 17.15 2.86 -38.09
C THR A 2 15.76 2.53 -37.51
N ALA A 3 14.82 2.07 -38.34
CA ALA A 3 13.48 1.70 -37.89
C ALA A 3 13.45 0.44 -37.00
N ARG A 4 14.41 -0.49 -37.20
CA ARG A 4 14.55 -1.70 -36.38
C ARG A 4 15.08 -1.33 -35.00
N THR A 5 16.11 -0.51 -34.95
CA THR A 5 16.72 -0.03 -33.69
C THR A 5 15.76 0.80 -32.84
N THR A 6 14.85 1.58 -33.46
CA THR A 6 13.82 2.32 -32.71
C THR A 6 12.73 1.40 -32.15
N LEU A 7 12.39 0.32 -32.85
CA LEU A 7 11.41 -0.66 -32.35
C LEU A 7 11.98 -1.46 -31.18
N ASP A 8 13.26 -1.86 -31.27
CA ASP A 8 13.94 -2.57 -30.18
C ASP A 8 14.05 -1.67 -28.93
N ALA A 9 14.42 -0.40 -29.10
CA ALA A 9 14.46 0.57 -28.00
C ALA A 9 13.08 0.80 -27.35
N LEU A 10 12.00 0.78 -28.14
CA LEU A 10 10.64 0.90 -27.62
C LEU A 10 10.23 -0.35 -26.82
N ALA A 11 10.63 -1.55 -27.27
CA ALA A 11 10.36 -2.80 -26.56
C ALA A 11 11.10 -2.86 -25.20
N ASP A 12 12.36 -2.41 -25.17
CA ASP A 12 13.14 -2.31 -23.95
C ASP A 12 12.52 -1.31 -22.96
N ALA A 13 12.08 -0.16 -23.45
CA ALA A 13 11.40 0.84 -22.63
C ALA A 13 10.07 0.31 -22.06
N ALA A 14 9.27 -0.41 -22.86
CA ALA A 14 8.04 -1.03 -22.40
C ALA A 14 8.31 -2.04 -21.26
N THR A 15 9.32 -2.89 -21.45
CA THR A 15 9.73 -3.88 -20.43
C THR A 15 10.19 -3.21 -19.14
N ALA A 16 10.95 -2.11 -19.24
CA ALA A 16 11.38 -1.34 -18.07
C ALA A 16 10.20 -0.72 -17.31
N VAL A 17 9.19 -0.20 -18.02
CA VAL A 17 7.96 0.34 -17.41
C VAL A 17 7.17 -0.76 -16.70
N ASP A 18 7.03 -1.93 -17.32
CA ASP A 18 6.33 -3.07 -16.72
C ASP A 18 7.02 -3.51 -15.42
N HIS A 19 8.35 -3.63 -15.46
CA HIS A 19 9.14 -3.98 -14.29
C HIS A 19 9.02 -2.92 -13.17
N ALA A 20 9.12 -1.63 -13.51
CA ALA A 20 8.95 -0.55 -12.53
C ALA A 20 7.54 -0.55 -11.92
N THR A 21 6.52 -0.84 -12.73
CA THR A 21 5.13 -0.96 -12.27
C THR A 21 4.98 -2.11 -11.28
N GLU A 22 5.61 -3.26 -11.56
CA GLU A 22 5.59 -4.41 -10.67
C GLU A 22 6.31 -4.14 -9.34
N GLN A 23 7.49 -3.51 -9.39
CA GLN A 23 8.19 -3.06 -8.18
C GLN A 23 7.33 -2.12 -7.34
N LEU A 24 6.59 -1.20 -7.97
CA LEU A 24 5.69 -0.29 -7.27
C LEU A 24 4.53 -1.04 -6.59
N ARG A 25 3.95 -2.06 -7.25
CA ARG A 25 2.91 -2.91 -6.63
C ARG A 25 3.45 -3.63 -5.40
N GLN A 26 4.63 -4.23 -5.49
CA GLN A 26 5.26 -4.94 -4.38
C GLN A 26 5.59 -3.99 -3.21
N SER A 27 6.12 -2.80 -3.52
CA SER A 27 6.40 -1.78 -2.52
C SER A 27 5.13 -1.34 -1.77
N ARG A 28 4.03 -1.10 -2.51
CA ARG A 28 2.73 -0.77 -1.92
C ARG A 28 2.21 -1.90 -1.04
N ALA A 29 2.28 -3.15 -1.49
CA ALA A 29 1.86 -4.30 -0.70
C ALA A 29 2.63 -4.42 0.63
N ARG A 30 3.96 -4.21 0.61
CA ARG A 30 4.78 -4.20 1.82
C ARG A 30 4.40 -3.06 2.76
N ARG A 31 4.25 -1.84 2.23
CA ARG A 31 3.81 -0.67 3.01
C ARG A 31 2.47 -0.94 3.68
N ASP A 32 1.49 -1.42 2.92
CA ASP A 32 0.13 -1.66 3.42
C ASP A 32 0.14 -2.76 4.51
N HIS A 33 0.95 -3.82 4.34
CA HIS A 33 1.18 -4.82 5.39
C HIS A 33 1.76 -4.20 6.68
N HIS A 34 2.76 -3.33 6.58
CA HIS A 34 3.33 -2.65 7.75
C HIS A 34 2.33 -1.72 8.42
N LEU A 35 1.52 -0.98 7.65
CA LEU A 35 0.46 -0.12 8.18
C LEU A 35 -0.59 -0.93 8.96
N LEU A 36 -0.98 -2.09 8.45
CA LEU A 36 -1.93 -2.97 9.14
C LEU A 36 -1.36 -3.52 10.45
N ARG A 37 -0.10 -3.96 10.43
CA ARG A 37 0.58 -4.45 11.64
C ARG A 37 0.72 -3.35 12.70
N ALA A 38 1.10 -2.15 12.28
CA ALA A 38 1.21 -1.01 13.18
C ALA A 38 -0.16 -0.58 13.73
N HIS A 39 -1.21 -0.61 12.89
CA HIS A 39 -2.58 -0.36 13.36
C HIS A 39 -3.03 -1.39 14.39
N ALA A 40 -2.73 -2.67 14.18
CA ALA A 40 -3.01 -3.75 15.14
C ALA A 40 -2.22 -3.61 16.45
N ALA A 41 -1.05 -2.97 16.41
CA ALA A 41 -0.25 -2.63 17.59
C ALA A 41 -0.77 -1.41 18.36
N GLY A 42 -1.84 -0.75 17.88
CA GLY A 42 -2.50 0.37 18.56
C GLY A 42 -2.07 1.76 18.08
N HIS A 43 -1.25 1.86 17.03
CA HIS A 43 -0.86 3.16 16.48
C HIS A 43 -2.05 3.93 15.91
N THR A 44 -2.03 5.24 16.13
CA THR A 44 -3.10 6.12 15.66
C THR A 44 -3.03 6.32 14.16
N ARG A 45 -4.16 6.64 13.53
CA ARG A 45 -4.20 6.93 12.08
C ARG A 45 -3.28 8.10 11.69
N GLN A 46 -3.05 9.05 12.59
CA GLN A 46 -2.14 10.16 12.35
C GLN A 46 -0.68 9.70 12.30
N GLU A 47 -0.23 8.92 13.28
CA GLU A 47 1.13 8.35 13.31
C GLU A 47 1.41 7.51 12.06
N LEU A 48 0.44 6.68 11.66
CA LEU A 48 0.52 5.87 10.44
C LEU A 48 0.59 6.71 9.16
N SER A 49 -0.12 7.85 9.14
CA SER A 49 -0.13 8.79 8.02
C SER A 49 1.24 9.43 7.84
N GLU A 50 1.83 9.88 8.94
CA GLU A 50 3.16 10.51 8.98
C GLU A 50 4.25 9.51 8.58
N ALA A 51 4.26 8.31 9.20
CA ALA A 51 5.24 7.27 8.91
C ALA A 51 5.12 6.69 7.49
N GLY A 52 3.89 6.59 6.96
CA GLY A 52 3.63 6.06 5.62
C GLY A 52 3.77 7.08 4.51
N HIS A 53 4.02 8.37 4.83
CA HIS A 53 3.90 9.50 3.90
C HIS A 53 2.59 9.47 3.10
N LEU A 54 1.50 9.10 3.78
CA LEU A 54 0.16 9.03 3.23
C LEU A 54 -0.69 10.15 3.83
N SER A 55 -1.81 10.45 3.18
CA SER A 55 -2.86 11.22 3.83
C SER A 55 -3.67 10.33 4.78
N GLN A 56 -4.24 10.90 5.84
CA GLN A 56 -5.08 10.14 6.77
C GLN A 56 -6.25 9.42 6.08
N PRO A 57 -6.96 10.02 5.09
CA PRO A 57 -7.94 9.30 4.29
C PRO A 57 -7.34 8.13 3.48
N GLY A 58 -6.09 8.26 3.02
CA GLY A 58 -5.37 7.19 2.35
C GLY A 58 -5.11 6.00 3.26
N VAL A 59 -4.63 6.25 4.48
CA VAL A 59 -4.47 5.23 5.52
C VAL A 59 -5.82 4.57 5.84
N GLN A 60 -6.88 5.34 6.01
CA GLN A 60 -8.22 4.80 6.27
C GLN A 60 -8.70 3.86 5.16
N LYS A 61 -8.47 4.20 3.88
CA LYS A 61 -8.84 3.33 2.75
C LYS A 61 -8.09 2.00 2.79
N ILE A 62 -6.79 2.02 3.12
CA ILE A 62 -5.96 0.81 3.24
C ILE A 62 -6.47 -0.09 4.37
N LEU A 63 -6.72 0.50 5.56
CA LEU A 63 -7.27 -0.22 6.70
C LEU A 63 -8.66 -0.82 6.38
N ALA A 64 -9.53 -0.02 5.75
CA ALA A 64 -10.87 -0.47 5.35
C ALA A 64 -10.83 -1.61 4.33
N ALA A 65 -9.96 -1.51 3.32
CA ALA A 65 -9.79 -2.57 2.30
C ALA A 65 -9.32 -3.90 2.91
N ALA A 66 -8.56 -3.84 4.01
CA ALA A 66 -8.12 -5.01 4.76
C ALA A 66 -9.12 -5.48 5.83
N GLY A 67 -10.30 -4.86 5.92
CA GLY A 67 -11.29 -5.17 6.96
C GLY A 67 -10.87 -4.78 8.38
N ALA A 68 -9.79 -4.02 8.53
CA ALA A 68 -9.32 -3.50 9.81
C ALA A 68 -10.20 -2.31 10.23
N THR A 69 -11.39 -2.63 10.73
CA THR A 69 -12.29 -1.66 11.36
C THR A 69 -11.88 -1.47 12.81
N ASN A 70 -11.72 -0.20 13.19
CA ASN A 70 -11.25 0.34 14.46
C ASN A 70 -11.13 -0.68 15.63
N PRO A 71 -9.91 -1.06 16.08
CA PRO A 71 -9.72 -2.06 17.14
C PRO A 71 -10.36 -1.67 18.48
N ALA A 72 -10.70 -0.39 18.68
CA ALA A 72 -11.40 0.08 19.87
C ALA A 72 -12.86 -0.42 20.00
N LEU A 73 -13.45 -1.02 18.95
CA LEU A 73 -14.83 -1.51 18.95
C LEU A 73 -14.95 -3.03 19.12
N THR A 74 -13.86 -3.76 19.40
CA THR A 74 -13.98 -5.16 19.84
C THR A 74 -14.68 -5.21 21.19
N ARG A 75 -16.01 -5.36 21.10
CA ARG A 75 -17.00 -5.68 22.12
C ARG A 75 -16.34 -6.17 23.42
N LYS A 76 -16.43 -5.36 24.49
CA LYS A 76 -16.44 -5.93 25.84
C LYS A 76 -17.56 -6.98 25.85
N PRO A 77 -17.31 -8.25 26.23
CA PRO A 77 -18.40 -9.15 26.50
C PRO A 77 -19.26 -8.50 27.59
N LYS A 78 -20.56 -8.37 27.33
CA LYS A 78 -21.53 -7.96 28.35
C LYS A 78 -21.47 -9.04 29.42
N ALA A 79 -20.87 -8.72 30.57
CA ALA A 79 -20.90 -9.59 31.73
C ALA A 79 -22.38 -9.87 32.04
N ALA A 80 -22.75 -11.15 32.00
CA ALA A 80 -24.05 -11.65 32.44
C ALA A 80 -24.08 -11.72 33.97
#